data_AF-A0AA97JUK0-F1
#
_entry.id   AF-A0AA97JUK0-F1
#
_cell.length_a   1.000
_cell.length_b   1.000
_cell.length_c   1.000
_cell.angle_alpha   90.00
_cell.angle_beta   90.00
_cell.angle_gamma   90.00
#
_symmetry.space_group_name_H-M   'P 1'
#
loop_
_entity.id
_entity.type
_entity.pdbx_description
1 polymer ?
#
loop_
_entity_poly.entity_id
_entity_poly.type
_entity_poly.pdbx_seq_one_letter_code
_entity_poly.pdbx_strand_id
1 'polypeptide(L)'
;MVVLPMTQYSSILNDFVESEFFVIDGDSLLVRCMCTQGPFLSFIYTVECFLNDFIQKGARFIIVFFKDVEQMYFSQPYLLFLRTMLIQHLDRNTDLILHTEFSNCLSPEWQIFLKESYPYFMVISDMGLTSIQTDYLNIFLSHTLSKKINVVLALGEESDILRIHAYHVQSMYGHKVFFTVYEKDILRAWETMLKHLTEFKDAELFLYKHLKFNVRMMQEEVCQAISLLKDLWPEGSDIRCAFCVLTCAVGLKIYKSMLEKAKVTDEIKREPLEQWNEKDTGEGLTMDEVADLCRIQCLSVAFLCSLPLSQRAQIRIIKSCWTVQVFPFIKMLQRCDYLVLKYLNVANDWKLDFTYLADLRDNFLWKNLVCYYELEYCAGLKLELGKDIQNCYQYLWNTATTIAGLCDLGEAFPVRNTPKLFLQQTEITDKECTDVPSFGLIPIKSDIVEDYAGTILEDLSFLSRYIYFHFEYWYL
;
A
#
# COMPACT_ATOMS: atom_id res chain seq x y z
N MET A 1 17.56 10.76 -24.01
CA MET A 1 16.66 11.88 -23.68
C MET A 1 15.79 12.14 -24.89
N VAL A 2 14.52 11.72 -24.83
CA VAL A 2 13.49 12.25 -25.72
C VAL A 2 13.37 13.74 -25.34
N VAL A 3 13.50 14.63 -26.32
CA VAL A 3 13.18 16.04 -26.10
C VAL A 3 11.70 16.07 -25.74
N LEU A 4 11.37 16.34 -24.47
CA LEU A 4 9.98 16.56 -24.05
C LEU A 4 9.43 17.68 -24.94
N PRO A 5 8.38 17.43 -25.76
CA PRO A 5 7.86 18.42 -26.69
C PRO A 5 7.30 19.63 -25.95
N MET A 6 7.02 20.72 -26.67
CA MET A 6 6.27 21.85 -26.09
C MET A 6 4.96 21.35 -25.48
N THR A 7 4.90 21.31 -24.16
CA THR A 7 3.70 20.98 -23.40
C THR A 7 2.75 22.17 -23.50
N GLN A 8 1.50 21.91 -23.86
CA GLN A 8 0.46 22.95 -23.84
C GLN A 8 -0.41 22.70 -22.62
N TYR A 9 -0.52 23.69 -21.74
CA TYR A 9 -1.46 23.64 -20.63
C TYR A 9 -2.84 24.04 -21.15
N SER A 10 -3.77 23.09 -21.19
CA SER A 10 -5.10 23.31 -21.78
C SER A 10 -6.16 22.48 -21.08
N SER A 11 -7.42 22.86 -21.27
CA SER A 11 -8.53 22.02 -20.85
C SER A 11 -8.51 20.71 -21.66
N ILE A 12 -8.55 19.57 -20.96
CA ILE A 12 -8.47 18.24 -21.57
C ILE A 12 -9.84 17.63 -21.85
N LEU A 13 -10.90 18.24 -21.33
CA LEU A 13 -12.28 17.87 -21.58
C LEU A 13 -12.98 19.05 -22.28
N ASN A 14 -13.45 18.85 -23.51
CA ASN A 14 -14.18 19.88 -24.27
C ASN A 14 -15.59 20.10 -23.68
N ASP A 15 -16.21 21.26 -23.89
CA ASP A 15 -17.55 21.61 -23.33
C ASP A 15 -18.71 20.65 -23.77
N PHE A 16 -18.43 19.65 -24.62
CA PHE A 16 -19.35 18.62 -25.12
C PHE A 16 -18.80 17.19 -24.88
N VAL A 17 -18.34 16.88 -23.66
CA VAL A 17 -17.62 15.65 -23.23
C VAL A 17 -18.32 14.30 -23.52
N GLU A 18 -19.52 14.28 -24.09
CA GLU A 18 -20.34 13.06 -24.22
C GLU A 18 -19.70 11.91 -25.04
N SER A 19 -18.53 12.08 -25.69
CA SER A 19 -18.01 11.07 -26.63
C SER A 19 -16.51 10.74 -26.64
N GLU A 20 -15.62 11.45 -25.94
CA GLU A 20 -14.17 11.19 -26.09
C GLU A 20 -13.66 10.15 -25.07
N PHE A 21 -13.42 8.94 -25.57
CA PHE A 21 -12.83 7.84 -24.81
C PHE A 21 -11.32 8.04 -24.62
N PHE A 22 -10.81 7.84 -23.41
CA PHE A 22 -9.38 7.88 -23.12
C PHE A 22 -8.94 6.76 -22.17
N VAL A 23 -7.63 6.60 -22.00
CA VAL A 23 -7.05 5.59 -21.13
C VAL A 23 -6.19 6.23 -20.05
N ILE A 24 -6.30 5.75 -18.82
CA ILE A 24 -5.42 6.12 -17.71
C ILE A 24 -4.43 4.99 -17.45
N ASP A 25 -3.14 5.32 -17.43
CA ASP A 25 -2.12 4.41 -16.93
C ASP A 25 -2.21 4.29 -15.40
N GLY A 26 -2.55 3.11 -14.91
CA GLY A 26 -2.74 2.85 -13.49
C GLY A 26 -1.46 3.00 -12.66
N ASP A 27 -0.30 2.71 -13.26
CA ASP A 27 0.99 2.92 -12.61
C ASP A 27 1.34 4.42 -12.51
N SER A 28 0.99 5.23 -13.52
CA SER A 28 1.06 6.69 -13.45
C SER A 28 0.11 7.28 -12.40
N LEU A 29 -1.11 6.74 -12.28
CA LEU A 29 -2.07 7.12 -11.24
C LEU A 29 -1.51 6.85 -9.83
N LEU A 30 -0.86 5.70 -9.64
CA LEU A 30 -0.17 5.37 -8.39
C LEU A 30 0.94 6.39 -8.08
N VAL A 31 1.83 6.66 -9.05
CA VAL A 31 2.91 7.64 -8.88
C VAL A 31 2.34 9.02 -8.51
N ARG A 32 1.30 9.46 -9.23
CA ARG A 32 0.62 10.74 -9.01
C ARG A 32 0.13 10.89 -7.57
N CYS A 33 -0.57 9.89 -7.06
CA CYS A 33 -1.19 9.94 -5.74
C CYS A 33 -0.18 9.73 -4.60
N MET A 34 0.95 9.09 -4.89
CA MET A 34 2.07 8.99 -3.94
C MET A 34 2.85 10.30 -3.80
N CYS A 35 2.87 11.13 -4.85
CA CYS A 35 3.55 12.44 -4.83
C CYS A 35 2.74 13.54 -4.14
N THR A 36 1.43 13.38 -3.97
CA THR A 36 0.57 14.29 -3.19
C THR A 36 0.70 14.01 -1.70
N GLN A 37 1.08 15.03 -0.93
CA GLN A 37 1.32 14.90 0.50
C GLN A 37 0.01 14.68 1.28
N GLY A 38 -0.14 13.51 1.93
CA GLY A 38 -1.23 13.20 2.84
C GLY A 38 -1.04 11.86 3.60
N PRO A 39 -1.65 11.65 4.79
CA PRO A 39 -1.51 10.42 5.58
C PRO A 39 -2.31 9.24 5.00
N PHE A 40 -1.68 8.06 4.84
CA PHE A 40 -2.17 6.70 4.47
C PHE A 40 -3.62 6.48 4.00
N LEU A 41 -4.64 6.87 4.76
CA LEU A 41 -6.03 6.83 4.32
C LEU A 41 -6.33 7.77 3.14
N SER A 42 -5.39 8.66 2.91
CA SER A 42 -5.20 9.53 1.77
C SER A 42 -4.89 8.79 0.47
N PHE A 43 -4.31 7.57 0.43
CA PHE A 43 -3.88 7.05 -0.89
C PHE A 43 -5.07 6.66 -1.78
N ILE A 44 -5.92 5.73 -1.33
CA ILE A 44 -7.11 5.33 -2.10
C ILE A 44 -8.06 6.51 -2.24
N TYR A 45 -8.27 7.27 -1.16
CA TYR A 45 -9.08 8.48 -1.20
C TYR A 45 -8.59 9.48 -2.27
N THR A 46 -7.29 9.77 -2.34
CA THR A 46 -6.74 10.68 -3.36
C THR A 46 -6.94 10.11 -4.77
N VAL A 47 -6.79 8.80 -4.96
CA VAL A 47 -7.08 8.15 -6.23
C VAL A 47 -8.56 8.31 -6.59
N GLU A 48 -9.47 8.01 -5.68
CA GLU A 48 -10.91 8.14 -5.89
C GLU A 48 -11.31 9.59 -6.18
N CYS A 49 -10.77 10.57 -5.45
CA CYS A 49 -11.01 12.00 -5.73
C CYS A 49 -10.57 12.37 -7.14
N PHE A 50 -9.36 11.98 -7.54
CA PHE A 50 -8.85 12.23 -8.88
C PHE A 50 -9.74 11.61 -9.97
N LEU A 51 -10.16 10.36 -9.79
CA LEU A 51 -11.02 9.69 -10.76
C LEU A 51 -12.45 10.27 -10.76
N ASN A 52 -12.97 10.65 -9.60
CA ASN A 52 -14.28 11.25 -9.45
C ASN A 52 -14.37 12.58 -10.20
N ASP A 53 -13.30 13.38 -10.27
CA ASP A 53 -13.29 14.61 -11.06
C ASP A 53 -13.62 14.37 -12.55
N PHE A 54 -13.18 13.24 -13.11
CA PHE A 54 -13.54 12.81 -14.46
C PHE A 54 -14.97 12.25 -14.54
N ILE A 55 -15.37 11.44 -13.56
CA ILE A 55 -16.71 10.84 -13.50
C ILE A 55 -17.80 11.92 -13.43
N GLN A 56 -17.64 12.91 -12.55
CA GLN A 56 -18.60 14.02 -12.39
C GLN A 56 -18.73 14.87 -13.66
N LYS A 57 -17.71 14.86 -14.52
CA LYS A 57 -17.69 15.56 -15.82
C LYS A 57 -18.15 14.67 -16.97
N GLY A 58 -18.70 13.49 -16.69
CA GLY A 58 -19.24 12.56 -17.68
C GLY A 58 -18.18 11.91 -18.58
N ALA A 59 -16.92 11.93 -18.16
CA ALA A 59 -15.82 11.45 -18.98
C ALA A 59 -15.82 9.91 -19.10
N ARG A 60 -15.47 9.38 -20.27
CA ARG A 60 -15.42 7.94 -20.54
C ARG A 60 -13.98 7.45 -20.58
N PHE A 61 -13.60 6.62 -19.62
CA PHE A 61 -12.23 6.10 -19.57
C PHE A 61 -12.17 4.67 -19.05
N ILE A 62 -11.01 4.05 -19.30
CA ILE A 62 -10.59 2.80 -18.66
C ILE A 62 -9.26 3.03 -17.94
N ILE A 63 -8.92 2.13 -17.03
CA ILE A 63 -7.63 2.11 -16.35
C ILE A 63 -6.87 0.85 -16.75
N VAL A 64 -5.57 0.96 -17.03
CA VAL A 64 -4.72 -0.16 -17.44
C VAL A 64 -3.57 -0.34 -16.47
N PHE A 65 -3.33 -1.57 -16.02
CA PHE A 65 -2.12 -1.97 -15.29
C PHE A 65 -1.41 -3.10 -16.02
N PHE A 66 -0.16 -2.88 -16.45
CA PHE A 66 0.61 -3.90 -17.14
C PHE A 66 1.22 -4.92 -16.18
N LYS A 67 1.22 -6.21 -16.55
CA LYS A 67 1.77 -7.29 -15.72
C LYS A 67 3.27 -7.15 -15.47
N ASP A 68 4.03 -6.78 -16.49
CA ASP A 68 5.49 -6.70 -16.40
C ASP A 68 5.96 -5.57 -15.47
N VAL A 69 5.15 -4.50 -15.35
CA VAL A 69 5.44 -3.33 -14.51
C VAL A 69 5.36 -3.67 -13.01
N GLU A 70 4.62 -4.72 -12.63
CA GLU A 70 4.61 -5.25 -11.25
C GLU A 70 6.04 -5.54 -10.75
N GLN A 71 6.94 -5.99 -11.64
CA GLN A 71 8.31 -6.33 -11.28
C GLN A 71 9.15 -5.13 -10.86
N MET A 72 8.81 -3.94 -11.32
CA MET A 72 9.52 -2.71 -10.96
C MET A 72 9.34 -2.35 -9.48
N TYR A 73 8.30 -2.87 -8.82
CA TYR A 73 8.02 -2.62 -7.41
C TYR A 73 8.57 -3.69 -6.47
N PHE A 74 9.19 -4.75 -6.98
CA PHE A 74 9.60 -5.91 -6.17
C PHE A 74 10.63 -5.57 -5.07
N SER A 75 11.49 -4.58 -5.31
CA SER A 75 12.44 -4.05 -4.32
C SER A 75 11.78 -3.14 -3.28
N GLN A 76 10.55 -2.69 -3.54
CA GLN A 76 9.77 -1.76 -2.72
C GLN A 76 8.44 -2.42 -2.30
N PRO A 77 8.47 -3.38 -1.35
CA PRO A 77 7.32 -4.24 -1.04
C PRO A 77 6.07 -3.47 -0.60
N TYR A 78 6.27 -2.34 0.08
CA TYR A 78 5.18 -1.44 0.43
C TYR A 78 4.43 -0.89 -0.79
N LEU A 79 5.13 -0.43 -1.83
CA LEU A 79 4.50 0.09 -3.04
C LEU A 79 3.87 -1.03 -3.86
N LEU A 80 4.49 -2.21 -3.88
CA LEU A 80 3.92 -3.40 -4.52
C LEU A 80 2.60 -3.82 -3.86
N PHE A 81 2.54 -3.75 -2.51
CA PHE A 81 1.31 -3.93 -1.76
C PHE A 81 0.25 -2.88 -2.14
N LEU A 82 0.59 -1.59 -2.14
CA LEU A 82 -0.35 -0.52 -2.53
C LEU A 82 -0.88 -0.70 -3.95
N ARG A 83 -0.02 -1.04 -4.91
CA ARG A 83 -0.42 -1.32 -6.29
C ARG A 83 -1.43 -2.47 -6.36
N THR A 84 -1.17 -3.56 -5.64
CA THR A 84 -2.05 -4.73 -5.60
C THR A 84 -3.38 -4.40 -4.95
N MET A 85 -3.35 -3.64 -3.86
CA MET A 85 -4.54 -3.15 -3.15
C MET A 85 -5.37 -2.22 -4.03
N LEU A 86 -4.74 -1.28 -4.75
CA LEU A 86 -5.43 -0.38 -5.67
C LEU A 86 -6.16 -1.16 -6.77
N ILE A 87 -5.46 -2.09 -7.44
CA ILE A 87 -6.04 -2.93 -8.48
C ILE A 87 -7.28 -3.66 -7.96
N GLN A 88 -7.18 -4.34 -6.82
CA GLN A 88 -8.29 -5.11 -6.26
C GLN A 88 -9.43 -4.22 -5.78
N HIS A 89 -9.13 -3.06 -5.20
CA HIS A 89 -10.14 -2.12 -4.74
C HIS A 89 -10.93 -1.52 -5.91
N LEU A 90 -10.25 -1.05 -6.96
CA LEU A 90 -10.93 -0.52 -8.15
C LEU A 90 -11.80 -1.59 -8.83
N ASP A 91 -11.30 -2.83 -8.95
CA ASP A 91 -12.01 -3.93 -9.59
C ASP A 91 -13.26 -4.39 -8.80
N ARG A 92 -13.23 -4.32 -7.47
CA ARG A 92 -14.28 -4.92 -6.62
C ARG A 92 -15.24 -3.91 -6.00
N ASN A 93 -14.76 -2.71 -5.72
CA ASN A 93 -15.49 -1.72 -4.92
C ASN A 93 -15.91 -0.50 -5.75
N THR A 94 -15.65 -0.50 -7.05
CA THR A 94 -16.05 0.58 -7.96
C THR A 94 -16.62 0.01 -9.26
N ASP A 95 -17.37 0.83 -10.01
CA ASP A 95 -17.90 0.46 -11.34
C ASP A 95 -16.91 0.74 -12.49
N LEU A 96 -15.63 0.96 -12.17
CA LEU A 96 -14.60 1.31 -13.16
C LEU A 96 -14.15 0.10 -13.98
N ILE A 97 -13.88 0.32 -15.26
CA ILE A 97 -13.37 -0.73 -16.15
C ILE A 97 -11.85 -0.78 -16.05
N LEU A 98 -11.34 -1.94 -15.60
CA LEU A 98 -9.92 -2.20 -15.39
C LEU A 98 -9.40 -3.26 -16.37
N HIS A 99 -8.22 -3.01 -16.94
CA HIS A 99 -7.50 -3.98 -17.76
C HIS A 99 -6.16 -4.33 -17.12
N THR A 100 -5.99 -5.59 -16.73
CA THR A 100 -4.76 -6.13 -16.11
C THR A 100 -4.18 -7.32 -16.88
N GLU A 101 -4.73 -7.64 -18.05
CA GLU A 101 -4.38 -8.79 -18.85
C GLU A 101 -3.15 -8.55 -19.74
N PHE A 102 -2.88 -7.30 -20.11
CA PHE A 102 -1.77 -6.92 -20.97
C PHE A 102 -0.42 -7.13 -20.28
N SER A 103 0.53 -7.74 -21.00
CA SER A 103 1.88 -7.96 -20.48
C SER A 103 2.62 -6.62 -20.31
N ASN A 104 2.68 -5.82 -21.38
CA ASN A 104 3.35 -4.52 -21.40
C ASN A 104 2.90 -3.62 -22.57
N CYS A 105 3.36 -2.37 -22.58
CA CYS A 105 3.00 -1.37 -23.59
C CYS A 105 3.54 -1.65 -25.00
N LEU A 106 4.42 -2.63 -25.20
CA LEU A 106 4.94 -3.04 -26.51
C LEU A 106 4.26 -4.32 -27.02
N SER A 107 3.46 -4.97 -26.18
CA SER A 107 2.83 -6.27 -26.47
C SER A 107 1.85 -6.21 -27.65
N PRO A 108 1.75 -7.29 -28.47
CA PRO A 108 0.79 -7.33 -29.57
C PRO A 108 -0.66 -7.12 -29.14
N GLU A 109 -1.05 -7.64 -27.98
CA GLU A 109 -2.40 -7.52 -27.43
C GLU A 109 -2.76 -6.06 -27.15
N TRP A 110 -1.82 -5.32 -26.55
CA TRP A 110 -1.98 -3.89 -26.33
C TRP A 110 -2.07 -3.12 -27.66
N GLN A 111 -1.25 -3.48 -28.65
CA GLN A 111 -1.31 -2.83 -29.96
C GLN A 111 -2.63 -3.09 -30.71
N ILE A 112 -3.23 -4.27 -30.55
CA ILE A 112 -4.56 -4.58 -31.09
C ILE A 112 -5.59 -3.72 -30.38
N PHE A 113 -5.57 -3.69 -29.05
CA PHE A 113 -6.46 -2.86 -28.24
C PHE A 113 -6.43 -1.38 -28.67
N LEU A 114 -5.24 -0.79 -28.89
CA LEU A 114 -5.14 0.61 -29.34
C LEU A 114 -5.71 0.87 -30.73
N LYS A 115 -5.64 -0.11 -31.64
CA LYS A 115 -6.22 0.02 -32.99
C LYS A 115 -7.74 -0.08 -32.96
N GLU A 116 -8.28 -0.90 -32.06
CA GLU A 116 -9.72 -1.15 -31.94
C GLU A 116 -10.43 -0.06 -31.13
N SER A 117 -9.81 0.41 -30.05
CA SER A 117 -10.39 1.40 -29.13
C SER A 117 -10.11 2.85 -29.53
N TYR A 118 -8.98 3.10 -30.21
CA TYR A 118 -8.53 4.42 -30.69
C TYR A 118 -8.73 5.56 -29.66
N PRO A 119 -8.06 5.50 -28.50
CA PRO A 119 -8.26 6.49 -27.44
C PRO A 119 -7.80 7.88 -27.88
N TYR A 120 -8.55 8.89 -27.46
CA TYR A 120 -8.30 10.29 -27.80
C TYR A 120 -6.96 10.79 -27.23
N PHE A 121 -6.72 10.46 -25.95
CA PHE A 121 -5.41 10.61 -25.30
C PHE A 121 -5.16 9.48 -24.30
N MET A 122 -3.96 9.44 -23.75
CA MET A 122 -3.64 8.65 -22.56
C MET A 122 -3.12 9.55 -21.44
N VAL A 123 -3.53 9.27 -20.20
CA VAL A 123 -2.95 9.90 -19.01
C VAL A 123 -1.73 9.10 -18.57
N ILE A 124 -0.54 9.68 -18.66
CA ILE A 124 0.75 9.03 -18.36
C ILE A 124 1.64 10.01 -17.59
N SER A 125 2.35 9.54 -16.56
CA SER A 125 3.36 10.32 -15.84
C SER A 125 4.67 10.36 -16.65
N ASP A 126 5.35 11.49 -16.67
CA ASP A 126 6.70 11.63 -17.25
C ASP A 126 7.81 11.21 -16.26
N MET A 127 7.46 11.00 -14.99
CA MET A 127 8.36 10.64 -13.91
C MET A 127 7.81 9.48 -13.07
N GLY A 128 8.69 8.53 -12.72
CA GLY A 128 8.40 7.45 -11.77
C GLY A 128 8.96 7.74 -10.37
N LEU A 129 8.72 6.83 -9.42
CA LEU A 129 9.29 6.90 -8.06
C LEU A 129 10.75 6.42 -8.03
N THR A 130 11.20 5.73 -9.08
CA THR A 130 12.57 5.25 -9.28
C THR A 130 13.04 5.52 -10.71
N SER A 131 14.35 5.50 -10.95
CA SER A 131 14.90 5.68 -12.30
C SER A 131 14.39 4.64 -13.30
N ILE A 132 14.26 3.37 -12.88
CA ILE A 132 13.75 2.28 -13.72
C ILE A 132 12.30 2.54 -14.13
N GLN A 133 11.46 2.99 -13.19
CA GLN A 133 10.08 3.37 -13.50
C GLN A 133 10.01 4.57 -14.45
N THR A 134 10.86 5.58 -14.25
CA THR A 134 10.97 6.73 -15.16
C THR A 134 11.39 6.28 -16.57
N ASP A 135 12.36 5.37 -16.70
CA ASP A 135 12.77 4.83 -18.00
C ASP A 135 11.62 4.08 -18.69
N TYR A 136 10.86 3.28 -17.94
CA TYR A 136 9.66 2.61 -18.44
C TYR A 136 8.59 3.62 -18.92
N LEU A 137 8.25 4.60 -18.09
CA LEU A 137 7.25 5.60 -18.42
C LEU A 137 7.64 6.40 -19.67
N ASN A 138 8.93 6.70 -19.85
CA ASN A 138 9.45 7.33 -21.06
C ASN A 138 9.31 6.44 -22.31
N ILE A 139 9.54 5.12 -22.18
CA ILE A 139 9.29 4.16 -23.25
C ILE A 139 7.79 4.14 -23.59
N PHE A 140 6.92 4.09 -22.57
CA PHE A 140 5.48 4.05 -22.76
C PHE A 140 4.97 5.33 -23.43
N LEU A 141 5.37 6.50 -22.95
CA LEU A 141 5.05 7.80 -23.52
C LEU A 141 5.49 7.87 -25.00
N SER A 142 6.74 7.45 -25.29
CA SER A 142 7.27 7.41 -26.66
C SER A 142 6.47 6.48 -27.57
N HIS A 143 6.11 5.29 -27.07
CA HIS A 143 5.30 4.33 -27.79
C HIS A 143 3.91 4.92 -28.10
N THR A 144 3.22 5.46 -27.10
CA THR A 144 1.88 6.06 -27.26
C THR A 144 1.89 7.19 -28.30
N LEU A 145 2.84 8.11 -28.22
CA LEU A 145 2.98 9.19 -29.21
C LEU A 145 3.26 8.66 -30.62
N SER A 146 4.03 7.57 -30.75
CA SER A 146 4.28 6.93 -32.05
C SER A 146 3.00 6.34 -32.67
N LYS A 147 2.02 5.93 -31.84
CA LYS A 147 0.76 5.33 -32.28
C LYS A 147 -0.31 6.36 -32.66
N LYS A 148 0.04 7.64 -32.80
CA LYS A 148 -0.89 8.75 -33.11
C LYS A 148 -1.82 9.13 -31.96
N ILE A 149 -1.48 8.75 -30.74
CA ILE A 149 -2.31 9.02 -29.56
C ILE A 149 -1.62 10.15 -28.79
N ASN A 150 -2.40 11.15 -28.37
CA ASN A 150 -1.89 12.24 -27.56
C ASN A 150 -1.66 11.77 -26.12
N VAL A 151 -0.80 12.48 -25.38
CA VAL A 151 -0.54 12.18 -23.98
C VAL A 151 -0.93 13.38 -23.14
N VAL A 152 -1.62 13.13 -22.04
CA VAL A 152 -1.86 14.08 -20.97
C VAL A 152 -0.97 13.67 -19.80
N LEU A 153 -0.19 14.61 -19.27
CA LEU A 153 0.67 14.31 -18.13
C LEU A 153 -0.18 14.11 -16.88
N ALA A 154 0.08 13.03 -16.15
CA ALA A 154 -0.65 12.69 -14.93
C ALA A 154 -0.40 13.69 -13.78
N LEU A 155 0.70 14.46 -13.84
CA LEU A 155 1.09 15.46 -12.85
C LEU A 155 0.85 16.87 -13.36
N GLY A 156 0.43 17.76 -12.45
CA GLY A 156 0.26 19.19 -12.72
C GLY A 156 -1.10 19.55 -13.31
N GLU A 157 -2.10 18.70 -13.10
CA GLU A 157 -3.49 18.96 -13.43
C GLU A 157 -4.18 19.83 -12.38
N GLU A 158 -5.07 20.70 -12.84
CA GLU A 158 -5.97 21.50 -11.99
C GLU A 158 -7.41 21.28 -12.47
N SER A 159 -8.29 20.92 -11.55
CA SER A 159 -9.73 20.83 -11.82
C SER A 159 -10.43 22.06 -11.26
N ASP A 160 -11.31 22.65 -12.06
CA ASP A 160 -12.36 23.55 -11.61
C ASP A 160 -13.73 22.86 -11.67
N ILE A 161 -14.81 23.60 -11.39
CA ILE A 161 -16.19 23.07 -11.35
C ILE A 161 -16.58 22.43 -12.69
N LEU A 162 -16.09 22.96 -13.81
CA LEU A 162 -16.54 22.59 -15.16
C LEU A 162 -15.45 21.86 -15.95
N ARG A 163 -14.17 22.11 -15.69
CA ARG A 163 -13.06 21.72 -16.56
C ARG A 163 -11.92 21.10 -15.77
N ILE A 164 -11.19 20.24 -16.47
CA ILE A 164 -9.88 19.73 -16.02
C ILE A 164 -8.85 20.32 -16.97
N HIS A 165 -7.82 20.93 -16.42
CA HIS A 165 -6.67 21.47 -17.16
C HIS A 165 -5.45 20.62 -16.84
N ALA A 166 -4.67 20.29 -17.86
CA ALA A 166 -3.45 19.52 -17.68
C ALA A 166 -2.46 19.79 -18.82
N TYR A 167 -1.22 19.34 -18.64
CA TYR A 167 -0.21 19.41 -19.68
C TYR A 167 -0.48 18.36 -20.77
N HIS A 168 -0.72 18.86 -21.98
CA HIS A 168 -1.00 18.06 -23.15
C HIS A 168 0.21 18.00 -24.09
N VAL A 169 0.53 16.78 -24.53
CA VAL A 169 1.59 16.46 -25.48
C VAL A 169 0.97 15.86 -26.73
N GLN A 170 1.00 16.61 -27.83
CA GLN A 170 0.42 16.18 -29.08
C GLN A 170 1.32 15.16 -29.81
N SER A 171 0.72 14.13 -30.40
CA SER A 171 1.43 13.22 -31.29
C SER A 171 1.84 13.95 -32.59
N MET A 172 3.14 13.94 -32.88
CA MET A 172 3.72 14.54 -34.09
C MET A 172 4.37 13.48 -34.98
N TYR A 173 4.57 13.82 -36.26
CA TYR A 173 5.28 12.95 -37.20
C TYR A 173 6.69 12.57 -36.70
N GLY A 174 7.37 13.48 -36.01
CA GLY A 174 8.69 13.22 -35.40
C GLY A 174 8.70 12.05 -34.42
N HIS A 175 7.65 11.86 -33.63
CA HIS A 175 7.57 10.75 -32.67
C HIS A 175 7.48 9.39 -33.38
N LYS A 176 6.79 9.31 -34.52
CA LYS A 176 6.74 8.10 -35.36
C LYS A 176 8.10 7.77 -35.93
N VAL A 177 8.77 8.78 -36.48
CA VAL A 177 10.11 8.62 -37.06
C VAL A 177 11.09 8.16 -35.99
N PHE A 178 11.09 8.82 -34.83
CA PHE A 178 11.91 8.43 -33.68
C PHE A 178 11.67 6.97 -33.29
N PHE A 179 10.42 6.59 -33.04
CA PHE A 179 10.11 5.23 -32.60
C PHE A 179 10.49 4.18 -33.66
N THR A 180 10.28 4.46 -34.95
CA THR A 180 10.66 3.56 -36.04
C THR A 180 12.18 3.40 -36.16
N VAL A 181 12.94 4.48 -35.99
CA VAL A 181 14.41 4.46 -36.06
C VAL A 181 15.01 3.70 -34.88
N TYR A 182 14.46 3.88 -33.68
CA TYR A 182 15.01 3.33 -32.44
C TYR A 182 14.25 2.10 -31.91
N GLU A 183 13.33 1.52 -32.69
CA GLU A 183 12.47 0.40 -32.26
C GLU A 183 13.27 -0.76 -31.65
N LYS A 184 14.35 -1.17 -32.34
CA LYS A 184 15.23 -2.25 -31.88
C LYS A 184 15.98 -1.90 -30.59
N ASP A 185 16.38 -0.65 -30.42
CA ASP A 185 17.09 -0.20 -29.23
C ASP A 185 16.13 -0.08 -28.04
N ILE A 186 14.91 0.39 -28.27
CA ILE A 186 13.83 0.44 -27.26
C ILE A 186 13.47 -0.97 -26.79
N LEU A 187 13.28 -1.91 -27.73
CA LEU A 187 13.01 -3.32 -27.40
C LEU A 187 14.16 -3.93 -26.58
N ARG A 188 15.41 -3.68 -26.99
CA ARG A 188 16.58 -4.16 -26.24
C ARG A 188 16.67 -3.54 -24.83
N ALA A 189 16.37 -2.24 -24.70
CA ALA A 189 16.36 -1.56 -23.41
C ALA A 189 15.28 -2.15 -22.50
N TRP A 190 14.09 -2.41 -23.03
CA TRP A 190 13.00 -3.08 -22.33
C TRP A 190 13.38 -4.49 -21.86
N GLU A 191 13.91 -5.33 -22.76
CA GLU A 191 14.36 -6.69 -22.43
C GLU A 191 15.45 -6.68 -21.36
N THR A 192 16.41 -5.75 -21.45
CA THR A 192 17.48 -5.61 -20.46
C THR A 192 16.92 -5.22 -19.09
N MET A 193 15.95 -4.30 -19.06
CA MET A 193 15.27 -3.88 -17.83
C MET A 193 14.51 -5.05 -17.19
N LEU A 194 13.73 -5.82 -17.96
CA LEU A 194 13.01 -6.98 -17.45
C LEU A 194 13.94 -8.09 -16.95
N LYS A 195 15.04 -8.35 -17.67
CA LYS A 195 16.04 -9.32 -17.21
C LYS A 195 16.61 -8.93 -15.86
N HIS A 196 16.99 -7.67 -15.69
CA HIS A 196 17.50 -7.17 -14.41
C HIS A 196 16.48 -7.31 -13.27
N LEU A 197 15.20 -7.05 -13.54
CA LEU A 197 14.12 -7.16 -12.55
C LEU A 197 13.76 -8.61 -12.20
N THR A 198 13.85 -9.53 -13.16
CA THR A 198 13.53 -10.96 -12.93
C THR A 198 14.59 -11.69 -12.11
N GLU A 199 15.86 -11.27 -12.18
CA GLU A 199 16.94 -11.81 -11.33
C GLU A 199 16.65 -11.63 -9.82
N PHE A 200 15.79 -10.69 -9.43
CA PHE A 200 15.39 -10.49 -8.03
C PHE A 200 14.35 -11.49 -7.52
N LYS A 201 13.57 -12.16 -8.38
CA LYS A 201 12.47 -13.06 -7.94
C LYS A 201 12.97 -14.30 -7.22
N ASP A 202 14.08 -14.86 -7.71
CA ASP A 202 14.65 -16.12 -7.22
C ASP A 202 15.83 -15.90 -6.25
N ALA A 203 16.16 -14.64 -5.97
CA ALA A 203 17.26 -14.28 -5.09
C ALA A 203 16.91 -14.52 -3.60
N GLU A 204 17.87 -15.06 -2.84
CA GLU A 204 17.83 -14.92 -1.39
C GLU A 204 17.94 -13.45 -1.02
N LEU A 205 16.98 -12.97 -0.22
CA LEU A 205 16.94 -11.59 0.21
C LEU A 205 17.51 -11.48 1.61
N PHE A 206 18.47 -10.58 1.76
CA PHE A 206 19.05 -10.23 3.05
C PHE A 206 18.15 -9.24 3.76
N LEU A 207 17.75 -9.57 4.99
CA LEU A 207 16.92 -8.72 5.82
C LEU A 207 17.76 -7.87 6.77
N TYR A 208 18.64 -8.54 7.53
CA TYR A 208 19.55 -7.92 8.50
C TYR A 208 20.75 -8.82 8.74
N LYS A 209 21.98 -8.29 8.60
CA LYS A 209 23.23 -9.06 8.74
C LYS A 209 23.16 -10.39 7.96
N HIS A 210 23.12 -11.53 8.66
CA HIS A 210 23.08 -12.87 8.08
C HIS A 210 21.66 -13.44 7.91
N LEU A 211 20.61 -12.73 8.34
CA LEU A 211 19.22 -13.19 8.23
C LEU A 211 18.75 -13.12 6.77
N LYS A 212 18.46 -14.29 6.21
CA LYS A 212 18.05 -14.47 4.81
C LYS A 212 16.70 -15.15 4.72
N PHE A 213 15.91 -14.77 3.72
CA PHE A 213 14.71 -15.52 3.36
C PHE A 213 14.59 -15.68 1.84
N ASN A 214 13.79 -16.67 1.46
CA ASN A 214 13.46 -16.96 0.07
C ASN A 214 11.96 -16.66 -0.14
N VAL A 215 11.65 -15.97 -1.24
CA VAL A 215 10.27 -15.57 -1.57
C VAL A 215 9.38 -16.76 -1.84
N ARG A 216 9.88 -17.84 -2.43
CA ARG A 216 9.15 -19.09 -2.64
C ARG A 216 8.70 -19.73 -1.33
N MET A 217 9.58 -19.78 -0.32
CA MET A 217 9.18 -20.28 1.01
C MET A 217 8.05 -19.42 1.60
N MET A 218 8.14 -18.09 1.46
CA MET A 218 7.08 -17.19 1.93
C MET A 218 5.75 -17.42 1.19
N GLN A 219 5.78 -17.70 -0.11
CA GLN A 219 4.59 -18.05 -0.88
C GLN A 219 3.95 -19.36 -0.39
N GLU A 220 4.76 -20.40 -0.17
CA GLU A 220 4.31 -21.69 0.35
C GLU A 220 3.65 -21.52 1.74
N GLU A 221 4.25 -20.72 2.61
CA GLU A 221 3.70 -20.40 3.92
C GLU A 221 2.40 -19.58 3.85
N VAL A 222 2.29 -18.63 2.92
CA VAL A 222 1.04 -17.88 2.70
C VAL A 222 -0.08 -18.82 2.24
N CYS A 223 0.17 -19.70 1.27
CA CYS A 223 -0.83 -20.66 0.78
C CYS A 223 -1.30 -21.61 1.89
N GLN A 224 -0.39 -22.10 2.73
CA GLN A 224 -0.72 -22.92 3.89
C GLN A 224 -1.57 -22.15 4.90
N ALA A 225 -1.15 -20.93 5.27
CA ALA A 225 -1.87 -20.09 6.22
C ALA A 225 -3.29 -19.74 5.73
N ILE A 226 -3.47 -19.44 4.44
CA ILE A 226 -4.78 -19.18 3.84
C ILE A 226 -5.66 -20.44 3.93
N SER A 227 -5.12 -21.61 3.61
CA SER A 227 -5.86 -22.87 3.68
C SER A 227 -6.34 -23.16 5.11
N LEU A 228 -5.46 -22.97 6.10
CA LEU A 228 -5.79 -23.16 7.52
C LEU A 228 -6.81 -22.13 8.03
N LEU A 229 -6.66 -20.86 7.65
CA LEU A 229 -7.58 -19.81 8.09
C LEU A 229 -8.97 -20.03 7.50
N LYS A 230 -9.06 -20.39 6.22
CA LYS A 230 -10.33 -20.65 5.53
C LYS A 230 -11.19 -21.69 6.25
N ASP A 231 -10.58 -22.73 6.81
CA ASP A 231 -11.30 -23.78 7.55
C ASP A 231 -11.85 -23.29 8.90
N LEU A 232 -11.27 -22.23 9.46
CA LEU A 232 -11.60 -21.69 10.79
C LEU A 232 -12.48 -20.45 10.74
N TRP A 233 -12.48 -19.72 9.62
CA TRP A 233 -12.97 -18.36 9.54
C TRP A 233 -14.29 -18.26 8.76
N PRO A 234 -15.34 -17.62 9.31
CA PRO A 234 -16.65 -17.58 8.67
C PRO A 234 -16.66 -16.91 7.28
N GLU A 235 -17.51 -17.40 6.37
CA GLU A 235 -17.84 -16.66 5.15
C GLU A 235 -18.46 -15.30 5.47
N GLY A 236 -18.19 -14.29 4.64
CA GLY A 236 -18.64 -12.92 4.81
C GLY A 236 -17.86 -12.13 5.86
N SER A 237 -16.79 -12.69 6.42
CA SER A 237 -15.96 -11.98 7.39
C SER A 237 -15.18 -10.84 6.76
N ASP A 238 -14.95 -9.79 7.55
CA ASP A 238 -14.17 -8.61 7.17
C ASP A 238 -12.74 -8.99 6.75
N ILE A 239 -12.34 -8.55 5.54
CA ILE A 239 -11.01 -8.76 4.98
C ILE A 239 -9.89 -8.22 5.88
N ARG A 240 -10.12 -7.12 6.62
CA ARG A 240 -9.11 -6.50 7.50
C ARG A 240 -8.64 -7.49 8.58
N CYS A 241 -9.58 -8.20 9.17
CA CYS A 241 -9.31 -9.19 10.20
C CYS A 241 -8.54 -10.40 9.64
N ALA A 242 -9.03 -10.98 8.54
CA ALA A 242 -8.38 -12.12 7.90
C ALA A 242 -6.96 -11.77 7.42
N PHE A 243 -6.81 -10.59 6.81
CA PHE A 243 -5.52 -10.06 6.37
C PHE A 243 -4.54 -9.89 7.53
N CYS A 244 -4.98 -9.30 8.65
CA CYS A 244 -4.15 -9.14 9.84
C CYS A 244 -3.66 -10.48 10.39
N VAL A 245 -4.56 -11.45 10.54
CA VAL A 245 -4.23 -12.78 11.04
C VAL A 245 -3.20 -13.46 10.16
N LEU A 246 -3.41 -13.47 8.84
CA LEU A 246 -2.49 -14.11 7.89
C LEU A 246 -1.12 -13.44 7.86
N THR A 247 -1.08 -12.11 7.81
CA THR A 247 0.19 -11.36 7.75
C THR A 247 1.01 -11.52 9.02
N CYS A 248 0.38 -11.46 10.21
CA CYS A 248 1.03 -11.74 11.47
C CYS A 248 1.49 -13.21 11.58
N ALA A 249 0.64 -14.18 11.23
CA ALA A 249 0.97 -15.60 11.34
C ALA A 249 2.16 -15.98 10.44
N VAL A 250 2.12 -15.59 9.16
CA VAL A 250 3.19 -15.83 8.19
C VAL A 250 4.45 -15.07 8.62
N GLY A 251 4.31 -13.82 9.06
CA GLY A 251 5.42 -13.01 9.54
C GLY A 251 6.17 -13.67 10.71
N LEU A 252 5.44 -14.15 11.72
CA LEU A 252 6.01 -14.85 12.87
C LEU A 252 6.73 -16.14 12.46
N LYS A 253 6.10 -16.95 11.61
CA LYS A 253 6.65 -18.25 11.18
C LYS A 253 7.90 -18.10 10.32
N ILE A 254 7.90 -17.16 9.38
CA ILE A 254 9.07 -16.85 8.55
C ILE A 254 10.21 -16.34 9.43
N TYR A 255 9.94 -15.41 10.36
CA TYR A 255 10.97 -14.87 11.24
C TYR A 255 11.61 -15.95 12.13
N LYS A 256 10.79 -16.85 12.71
CA LYS A 256 11.28 -18.00 13.47
C LYS A 256 12.21 -18.89 12.64
N SER A 257 11.79 -19.25 11.43
CA SER A 257 12.61 -20.06 10.52
C SER A 257 13.94 -19.39 10.18
N MET A 258 13.95 -18.06 10.04
CA MET A 258 15.16 -17.29 9.79
C MET A 258 16.13 -17.33 10.99
N LEU A 259 15.62 -17.18 12.22
CA LEU A 259 16.42 -17.28 13.44
C LEU A 259 17.00 -18.68 13.63
N GLU A 260 16.23 -19.73 13.35
CA GLU A 260 16.70 -21.12 13.42
C GLU A 260 17.83 -21.40 12.43
N LYS A 261 17.70 -20.93 11.18
CA LYS A 261 18.74 -21.07 10.14
C LYS A 261 20.02 -20.30 10.46
N ALA A 262 19.88 -19.12 11.07
CA ALA A 262 21.02 -18.32 11.52
C ALA A 262 21.86 -19.08 12.56
N LYS A 263 21.21 -19.64 13.58
CA LYS A 263 21.88 -20.43 14.64
C LYS A 263 22.67 -21.61 14.07
N VAL A 264 22.06 -22.37 13.16
CA VAL A 264 22.72 -23.51 12.49
C VAL A 264 23.95 -23.05 11.70
N THR A 265 23.87 -21.89 11.04
CA THR A 265 24.98 -21.35 10.24
C THR A 265 26.16 -20.93 11.12
N ASP A 266 25.87 -20.31 12.26
CA ASP A 266 26.89 -19.89 13.25
C ASP A 266 27.57 -21.09 13.93
N GLU A 267 26.84 -22.19 14.15
CA GLU A 267 27.40 -23.43 14.67
C GLU A 267 28.35 -24.13 13.69
N ILE A 268 28.07 -24.02 12.38
CA ILE A 268 28.86 -24.63 11.30
C ILE A 268 30.12 -23.80 10.97
N LYS A 269 30.05 -22.46 11.06
CA LYS A 269 31.13 -21.54 10.68
C LYS A 269 32.05 -21.12 11.85
N ARG A 270 32.54 -22.06 12.66
CA ARG A 270 33.61 -21.79 13.66
C ARG A 270 34.98 -21.56 13.01
N GLU A 271 35.07 -20.61 12.08
CA GLU A 271 36.33 -20.00 11.64
C GLU A 271 36.26 -18.49 11.91
N PRO A 272 37.38 -17.85 12.31
CA PRO A 272 37.34 -16.47 12.76
C PRO A 272 37.08 -15.56 11.56
N LEU A 273 35.84 -15.05 11.46
CA LEU A 273 35.50 -14.05 10.45
C LEU A 273 36.28 -12.76 10.77
N GLU A 274 37.12 -12.34 9.83
CA GLU A 274 37.90 -11.12 9.89
C GLU A 274 37.02 -9.90 10.19
N GLN A 275 37.57 -9.03 11.03
CA GLN A 275 37.05 -7.77 11.56
C GLN A 275 36.06 -7.03 10.65
N TRP A 276 34.76 -7.17 10.93
CA TRP A 276 33.75 -6.18 10.57
C TRP A 276 33.67 -5.17 11.71
N ASN A 277 33.88 -3.89 11.42
CA ASN A 277 33.95 -2.79 12.38
C ASN A 277 32.92 -2.91 13.52
N GLU A 278 33.41 -3.05 14.75
CA GLU A 278 32.70 -3.22 16.04
C GLU A 278 31.78 -2.05 16.45
N LYS A 279 31.32 -1.19 15.54
CA LYS A 279 30.49 -0.01 15.87
C LYS A 279 28.99 -0.18 15.69
N ASP A 280 28.50 -1.30 15.15
CA ASP A 280 27.05 -1.60 15.01
C ASP A 280 26.64 -2.86 15.81
N THR A 281 26.74 -2.74 17.14
CA THR A 281 26.44 -3.76 18.16
C THR A 281 24.94 -3.86 18.51
N GLY A 282 24.05 -3.80 17.52
CA GLY A 282 22.66 -4.23 17.70
C GLY A 282 22.50 -5.71 17.37
N GLU A 283 22.11 -6.54 18.33
CA GLU A 283 21.48 -7.84 18.01
C GLU A 283 20.15 -7.58 17.30
N GLY A 284 19.75 -8.50 16.39
CA GLY A 284 18.44 -8.46 15.74
C GLY A 284 17.31 -8.64 16.75
N LEU A 285 16.06 -8.54 16.30
CA LEU A 285 14.92 -8.73 17.19
C LEU A 285 14.84 -10.17 17.71
N THR A 286 14.38 -10.33 18.96
CA THR A 286 14.01 -11.64 19.49
C THR A 286 12.62 -12.06 19.00
N MET A 287 12.25 -13.33 19.20
CA MET A 287 10.88 -13.78 18.91
C MET A 287 9.83 -13.04 19.75
N ASP A 288 10.13 -12.72 21.00
CA ASP A 288 9.22 -12.00 21.89
C ASP A 288 9.03 -10.55 21.44
N GLU A 289 10.10 -9.90 20.97
CA GLU A 289 10.05 -8.54 20.41
C GLU A 289 9.23 -8.48 19.11
N VAL A 290 9.36 -9.51 18.26
CA VAL A 290 8.53 -9.64 17.06
C VAL A 290 7.08 -9.97 17.40
N ALA A 291 6.84 -10.81 18.42
CA ALA A 291 5.50 -11.11 18.92
C ALA A 291 4.81 -9.84 19.44
N ASP A 292 5.52 -8.98 20.18
CA ASP A 292 5.00 -7.69 20.62
C ASP A 292 4.60 -6.79 19.45
N LEU A 293 5.41 -6.69 18.39
CA LEU A 293 5.05 -5.92 17.19
C LEU A 293 3.77 -6.47 16.52
N CYS A 294 3.64 -7.80 16.42
CA CYS A 294 2.45 -8.45 15.87
C CYS A 294 1.21 -8.30 16.76
N ARG A 295 1.37 -8.35 18.09
CA ARG A 295 0.28 -8.04 19.04
C ARG A 295 -0.23 -6.62 18.87
N ILE A 296 0.67 -5.64 18.81
CA ILE A 296 0.31 -4.24 18.59
C ILE A 296 -0.35 -4.07 17.20
N GLN A 297 0.08 -4.81 16.18
CA GLN A 297 -0.59 -4.82 14.88
C GLN A 297 -2.00 -5.43 14.94
N CYS A 298 -2.21 -6.53 15.67
CA CYS A 298 -3.55 -7.09 15.87
C CYS A 298 -4.45 -6.09 16.63
N LEU A 299 -3.90 -5.38 17.61
CA LEU A 299 -4.61 -4.34 18.34
C LEU A 299 -4.94 -3.15 17.43
N SER A 300 -4.02 -2.73 16.57
CA SER A 300 -4.25 -1.65 15.62
C SER A 300 -5.41 -1.97 14.68
N VAL A 301 -5.52 -3.23 14.23
CA VAL A 301 -6.65 -3.68 13.39
C VAL A 301 -7.96 -3.80 14.20
N ALA A 302 -7.91 -4.19 15.47
CA ALA A 302 -9.11 -4.18 16.32
C ALA A 302 -9.67 -2.75 16.49
N PHE A 303 -8.79 -1.77 16.68
CA PHE A 303 -9.15 -0.35 16.65
C PHE A 303 -9.67 0.07 15.27
N LEU A 304 -9.03 -0.38 14.19
CA LEU A 304 -9.44 -0.10 12.81
C LEU A 304 -10.86 -0.54 12.51
N CYS A 305 -11.24 -1.72 13.02
CA CYS A 305 -12.58 -2.29 12.84
C CYS A 305 -13.66 -1.57 13.67
N SER A 306 -13.26 -0.90 14.76
CA SER A 306 -14.21 -0.35 15.74
C SER A 306 -14.30 1.18 15.69
N LEU A 307 -13.24 1.86 15.24
CA LEU A 307 -13.17 3.32 15.18
C LEU A 307 -13.40 3.83 13.76
N PRO A 308 -14.38 4.74 13.56
CA PRO A 308 -14.60 5.36 12.26
C PRO A 308 -13.39 6.21 11.86
N LEU A 309 -13.28 6.42 10.54
CA LEU A 309 -12.20 7.19 9.96
C LEU A 309 -12.06 8.59 10.57
N SER A 310 -13.17 9.30 10.76
CA SER A 310 -13.18 10.67 11.30
C SER A 310 -12.48 10.76 12.66
N GLN A 311 -12.60 9.73 13.50
CA GLN A 311 -11.91 9.64 14.78
C GLN A 311 -10.43 9.29 14.60
N ARG A 312 -10.11 8.34 13.70
CA ARG A 312 -8.71 7.96 13.42
C ARG A 312 -7.91 9.06 12.74
N ALA A 313 -8.56 9.92 11.95
CA ALA A 313 -7.92 11.08 11.32
C ALA A 313 -7.39 12.11 12.34
N GLN A 314 -7.94 12.11 13.56
CA GLN A 314 -7.51 12.98 14.66
C GLN A 314 -6.30 12.43 15.42
N ILE A 315 -5.79 11.25 15.03
CA ILE A 315 -4.64 10.65 15.69
C ILE A 315 -3.39 11.52 15.48
N ARG A 316 -2.68 11.80 16.58
CA ARG A 316 -1.39 12.51 16.55
C ARG A 316 -0.38 11.85 15.58
N ILE A 317 0.48 12.65 14.95
CA ILE A 317 1.46 12.11 13.99
C ILE A 317 2.78 11.81 14.69
N ILE A 318 3.12 10.51 14.79
CA ILE A 318 4.44 10.08 15.27
C ILE A 318 5.45 10.14 14.12
N LYS A 319 6.29 11.18 14.13
CA LYS A 319 7.36 11.39 13.14
C LYS A 319 8.55 10.44 13.33
N SER A 320 8.66 9.76 14.47
CA SER A 320 9.73 8.83 14.78
C SER A 320 9.82 7.71 13.74
N CYS A 321 11.05 7.42 13.31
CA CYS A 321 11.36 6.31 12.43
C CYS A 321 11.42 5.00 13.23
N TRP A 322 11.15 3.88 12.56
CA TRP A 322 11.48 2.56 13.12
C TRP A 322 12.99 2.48 13.37
N THR A 323 13.40 1.79 14.44
CA THR A 323 14.82 1.55 14.71
C THR A 323 15.45 0.66 13.63
N VAL A 324 16.78 0.72 13.52
CA VAL A 324 17.54 -0.06 12.53
C VAL A 324 17.33 -1.57 12.71
N GLN A 325 17.05 -2.02 13.93
CA GLN A 325 16.77 -3.42 14.26
C GLN A 325 15.36 -3.85 13.84
N VAL A 326 14.38 -2.95 13.91
CA VAL A 326 12.97 -3.22 13.56
C VAL A 326 12.71 -3.16 12.07
N PHE A 327 13.33 -2.20 11.38
CA PHE A 327 13.10 -1.96 9.95
C PHE A 327 13.19 -3.21 9.05
N PRO A 328 14.15 -4.14 9.24
CA PRO A 328 14.19 -5.43 8.56
C PRO A 328 12.88 -6.22 8.67
N PHE A 329 12.37 -6.40 9.89
CA PHE A 329 11.11 -7.12 10.13
C PHE A 329 9.92 -6.40 9.46
N ILE A 330 9.86 -5.07 9.52
CA ILE A 330 8.82 -4.28 8.84
C ILE A 330 8.85 -4.52 7.33
N LYS A 331 10.04 -4.55 6.70
CA LYS A 331 10.19 -4.83 5.27
C LYS A 331 9.77 -6.25 4.90
N MET A 332 10.04 -7.22 5.78
CA MET A 332 9.57 -8.60 5.63
C MET A 332 8.04 -8.66 5.70
N LEU A 333 7.45 -8.02 6.71
CA LEU A 333 6.00 -8.00 6.92
C LEU A 333 5.28 -7.33 5.74
N GLN A 334 5.84 -6.26 5.17
CA GLN A 334 5.34 -5.64 3.93
C GLN A 334 5.35 -6.58 2.72
N ARG A 335 6.26 -7.58 2.68
CA ARG A 335 6.23 -8.62 1.64
C ARG A 335 5.14 -9.64 1.92
N CYS A 336 4.95 -10.02 3.18
CA CYS A 336 3.82 -10.85 3.59
C CYS A 336 2.50 -10.16 3.21
N ASP A 337 2.35 -8.86 3.47
CA ASP A 337 1.18 -8.05 3.09
C ASP A 337 0.84 -8.21 1.61
N TYR A 338 1.82 -7.97 0.72
CA TYR A 338 1.63 -8.14 -0.72
C TYR A 338 1.23 -9.58 -1.09
N LEU A 339 1.95 -10.59 -0.59
CA LEU A 339 1.69 -11.98 -0.97
C LEU A 339 0.33 -12.46 -0.45
N VAL A 340 0.00 -12.16 0.81
CA VAL A 340 -1.31 -12.47 1.39
C VAL A 340 -2.41 -11.86 0.54
N LEU A 341 -2.34 -10.56 0.24
CA LEU A 341 -3.35 -9.90 -0.58
C LEU A 341 -3.46 -10.49 -1.99
N LYS A 342 -2.32 -10.82 -2.61
CA LYS A 342 -2.27 -11.44 -3.94
C LYS A 342 -2.93 -12.82 -3.95
N TYR A 343 -2.65 -13.67 -2.96
CA TYR A 343 -3.18 -15.03 -2.91
C TYR A 343 -4.62 -15.10 -2.39
N LEU A 344 -5.05 -14.18 -1.52
CA LEU A 344 -6.46 -14.03 -1.16
C LEU A 344 -7.34 -13.73 -2.37
N ASN A 345 -6.84 -12.92 -3.32
CA ASN A 345 -7.55 -12.64 -4.56
C ASN A 345 -7.64 -13.83 -5.52
N VAL A 346 -6.74 -14.81 -5.40
CA VAL A 346 -6.78 -16.05 -6.22
C VAL A 346 -7.66 -17.13 -5.57
N ALA A 347 -7.83 -17.08 -4.25
CA ALA A 347 -8.68 -17.98 -3.47
C ALA A 347 -10.18 -17.65 -3.65
N ASN A 348 -10.66 -17.70 -4.90
CA ASN A 348 -12.02 -17.32 -5.30
C ASN A 348 -13.15 -18.14 -4.64
N ASP A 349 -12.81 -19.25 -4.00
CA ASP A 349 -13.76 -20.13 -3.33
C ASP A 349 -13.95 -19.80 -1.84
N TRP A 350 -13.22 -18.81 -1.31
CA TRP A 350 -13.44 -18.27 0.03
C TRP A 350 -14.06 -16.88 -0.02
N LYS A 351 -15.32 -16.77 0.41
CA LYS A 351 -16.06 -15.51 0.39
C LYS A 351 -15.72 -14.66 1.60
N LEU A 352 -14.80 -13.73 1.45
CA LEU A 352 -14.56 -12.64 2.40
C LEU A 352 -15.32 -11.39 1.97
N ASP A 353 -15.58 -10.49 2.93
CA ASP A 353 -16.08 -9.15 2.65
C ASP A 353 -14.90 -8.22 2.33
N PHE A 354 -14.80 -7.80 1.08
CA PHE A 354 -13.73 -6.95 0.55
C PHE A 354 -14.08 -5.44 0.57
N THR A 355 -15.21 -5.07 1.17
CA THR A 355 -15.66 -3.66 1.27
C THR A 355 -14.56 -2.76 1.83
N TYR A 356 -13.85 -3.21 2.87
CA TYR A 356 -12.82 -2.43 3.57
C TYR A 356 -11.39 -2.64 3.03
N LEU A 357 -11.21 -3.06 1.78
CA LEU A 357 -9.90 -3.23 1.13
C LEU A 357 -9.00 -1.98 1.18
N ALA A 358 -9.59 -0.79 1.15
CA ALA A 358 -8.86 0.47 1.23
C ALA A 358 -8.24 0.75 2.61
N ASP A 359 -8.69 0.01 3.64
CA ASP A 359 -8.41 0.27 5.06
C ASP A 359 -7.78 -0.97 5.72
N LEU A 360 -6.89 -1.69 5.01
CA LEU A 360 -6.23 -2.91 5.53
C LEU A 360 -5.12 -2.62 6.56
N ARG A 361 -4.49 -1.45 6.49
CA ARG A 361 -3.34 -1.10 7.34
C ARG A 361 -3.26 0.39 7.60
N ASP A 362 -3.25 0.76 8.89
CA ASP A 362 -3.03 2.12 9.36
C ASP A 362 -1.69 2.22 10.08
N ASN A 363 -0.64 2.62 9.34
CA ASN A 363 0.71 2.75 9.89
C ASN A 363 0.82 3.87 10.94
N PHE A 364 -0.04 4.89 10.88
CA PHE A 364 -0.03 5.96 11.89
C PHE A 364 -0.60 5.45 13.20
N LEU A 365 -1.74 4.75 13.14
CA LEU A 365 -2.32 4.10 14.30
C LEU A 365 -1.35 3.07 14.91
N TRP A 366 -0.70 2.24 14.07
CA TRP A 366 0.26 1.25 14.56
C TRP A 366 1.43 1.91 15.31
N LYS A 367 2.07 2.95 14.72
CA LYS A 367 3.14 3.70 15.39
C LYS A 367 2.67 4.38 16.67
N ASN A 368 1.43 4.89 16.69
CA ASN A 368 0.87 5.51 17.88
C ASN A 368 0.70 4.53 19.03
N LEU A 369 0.20 3.33 18.75
CA LEU A 369 0.09 2.27 19.75
C LEU A 369 1.47 1.81 20.24
N VAL A 370 2.47 1.69 19.34
CA VAL A 370 3.85 1.43 19.76
C VAL A 370 4.36 2.51 20.70
N CYS A 371 4.22 3.79 20.33
CA CYS A 371 4.63 4.93 21.16
C CYS A 371 3.92 4.93 22.52
N TYR A 372 2.61 4.66 22.54
CA TYR A 372 1.81 4.55 23.76
C TYR A 372 2.39 3.47 24.70
N TYR A 373 2.67 2.26 24.20
CA TYR A 373 3.26 1.20 25.02
C TYR A 373 4.73 1.44 25.38
N GLU A 374 5.46 2.31 24.68
CA GLU A 374 6.84 2.69 25.00
C GLU A 374 6.93 3.71 26.12
N LEU A 375 6.08 4.74 26.07
CA LEU A 375 6.24 5.92 26.91
C LEU A 375 5.10 6.06 27.94
N GLU A 376 3.86 5.90 27.51
CA GLU A 376 2.68 6.33 28.27
C GLU A 376 2.16 5.21 29.19
N TYR A 377 2.12 3.98 28.69
CA TYR A 377 1.77 2.81 29.48
C TYR A 377 2.75 2.62 30.65
N CYS A 378 4.05 2.76 30.38
CA CYS A 378 5.11 2.72 31.39
C CYS A 378 5.00 3.87 32.41
N ALA A 379 4.46 5.02 32.00
CA ALA A 379 4.18 6.17 32.87
C ALA A 379 2.87 6.01 33.68
N GLY A 380 2.16 4.87 33.54
CA GLY A 380 0.97 4.54 34.31
C GLY A 380 -0.35 4.88 33.63
N LEU A 381 -0.34 5.39 32.39
CA LEU A 381 -1.57 5.63 31.64
C LEU A 381 -2.12 4.30 31.12
N LYS A 382 -3.18 3.77 31.74
CA LYS A 382 -3.82 2.52 31.34
C LYS A 382 -4.99 2.79 30.38
N LEU A 383 -4.90 2.18 29.20
CA LEU A 383 -5.93 2.26 28.17
C LEU A 383 -7.04 1.27 28.46
N GLU A 384 -8.26 1.78 28.61
CA GLU A 384 -9.47 0.95 28.67
C GLU A 384 -9.97 0.71 27.24
N LEU A 385 -9.76 -0.51 26.74
CA LEU A 385 -10.09 -0.85 25.34
C LEU A 385 -11.59 -1.00 25.09
N GLY A 386 -12.41 -1.17 26.13
CA GLY A 386 -13.78 -1.65 25.97
C GLY A 386 -13.86 -3.12 25.53
N LYS A 387 -15.01 -3.75 25.76
CA LYS A 387 -15.17 -5.20 25.59
C LYS A 387 -15.05 -5.65 24.14
N ASP A 388 -15.55 -4.85 23.19
CA ASP A 388 -15.60 -5.25 21.78
C ASP A 388 -14.22 -5.23 21.13
N ILE A 389 -13.45 -4.15 21.32
CA ILE A 389 -12.05 -4.06 20.86
C ILE A 389 -11.21 -5.13 21.53
N GLN A 390 -11.38 -5.35 22.85
CA GLN A 390 -10.65 -6.38 23.57
C GLN A 390 -10.92 -7.78 23.01
N ASN A 391 -12.19 -8.13 22.77
CA ASN A 391 -12.57 -9.43 22.22
C ASN A 391 -12.05 -9.61 20.80
N CYS A 392 -12.19 -8.59 19.96
CA CYS A 392 -11.69 -8.59 18.58
C CYS A 392 -10.17 -8.79 18.57
N TYR A 393 -9.43 -7.98 19.35
CA TYR A 393 -7.99 -8.10 19.49
C TYR A 393 -7.55 -9.50 19.93
N GLN A 394 -8.15 -10.02 21.00
CA GLN A 394 -7.80 -11.33 21.53
C GLN A 394 -8.08 -12.44 20.50
N TYR A 395 -9.19 -12.36 19.77
CA TYR A 395 -9.52 -13.30 18.71
C TYR A 395 -8.51 -13.26 17.56
N LEU A 396 -8.11 -12.06 17.11
CA LEU A 396 -7.09 -11.88 16.07
C LEU A 396 -5.75 -12.49 16.49
N TRP A 397 -5.25 -12.14 17.69
CA TRP A 397 -3.96 -12.65 18.18
C TRP A 397 -3.96 -14.17 18.33
N ASN A 398 -4.97 -14.71 19.01
CA ASN A 398 -5.05 -16.15 19.27
C ASN A 398 -5.15 -16.97 17.98
N THR A 399 -5.85 -16.45 16.97
CA THR A 399 -5.93 -17.11 15.66
C THR A 399 -4.59 -17.03 14.94
N ALA A 400 -3.91 -15.88 14.97
CA ALA A 400 -2.62 -15.71 14.33
C ALA A 400 -1.55 -16.66 14.90
N THR A 401 -1.48 -16.81 16.22
CA THR A 401 -0.55 -17.75 16.88
C THR A 401 -0.91 -19.20 16.61
N THR A 402 -2.21 -19.52 16.58
CA THR A 402 -2.69 -20.87 16.22
C THR A 402 -2.27 -21.26 14.80
N ILE A 403 -2.48 -20.37 13.82
CA ILE A 403 -2.09 -20.62 12.41
C ILE A 403 -0.57 -20.68 12.25
N ALA A 404 0.17 -19.85 12.99
CA ALA A 404 1.63 -19.90 12.99
C ALA A 404 2.18 -21.19 13.62
N GLY A 405 1.38 -21.91 14.41
CA GLY A 405 1.83 -23.04 15.23
C GLY A 405 2.74 -22.60 16.39
N LEU A 406 2.52 -21.38 16.92
CA LEU A 406 3.36 -20.71 17.92
C LEU A 406 2.55 -20.29 19.16
N CYS A 407 1.76 -21.21 19.70
CA CYS A 407 0.96 -20.98 20.89
C CYS A 407 1.81 -20.72 22.16
N ASP A 408 3.12 -21.00 22.10
CA ASP A 408 4.10 -20.77 23.15
C ASP A 408 4.54 -19.30 23.29
N LEU A 409 4.23 -18.44 22.31
CA LEU A 409 4.55 -17.01 22.36
C LEU A 409 3.76 -16.22 23.42
N GLY A 410 2.83 -16.87 24.13
CA GLY A 410 2.08 -16.32 25.24
C GLY A 410 0.72 -15.73 24.85
N GLU A 411 -0.04 -15.36 25.88
CA GLU A 411 -1.39 -14.83 25.76
C GLU A 411 -1.44 -13.48 25.02
N ALA A 412 -2.65 -13.02 24.69
CA ALA A 412 -2.89 -11.70 24.11
C ALA A 412 -2.49 -10.57 25.09
N PHE A 413 -2.66 -10.78 26.40
CA PHE A 413 -2.26 -9.82 27.42
C PHE A 413 -1.08 -10.34 28.24
N PRO A 414 -0.09 -9.49 28.58
CA PRO A 414 0.04 -8.09 28.17
C PRO A 414 0.33 -7.94 26.66
N VAL A 415 -0.16 -6.83 26.08
CA VAL A 415 0.06 -6.51 24.64
C VAL A 415 1.55 -6.38 24.32
N ARG A 416 2.36 -5.97 25.30
CA ARG A 416 3.81 -5.86 25.19
C ARG A 416 4.50 -6.49 26.40
N ASN A 417 5.49 -7.33 26.14
CA ASN A 417 6.24 -8.07 27.16
C ASN A 417 7.70 -7.63 27.24
N THR A 418 8.22 -6.97 26.21
CA THR A 418 9.63 -6.62 26.07
C THR A 418 9.89 -5.12 26.28
N PRO A 419 11.02 -4.73 26.89
CA PRO A 419 11.35 -3.31 27.12
C PRO A 419 12.04 -2.63 25.92
N LYS A 420 12.30 -3.37 24.83
CA LYS A 420 13.06 -2.88 23.68
C LYS A 420 12.31 -1.79 22.93
N LEU A 421 12.95 -0.64 22.71
CA LEU A 421 12.38 0.44 21.90
C LEU A 421 12.40 0.06 20.41
N PHE A 422 11.24 0.19 19.78
CA PHE A 422 10.99 -0.03 18.36
C PHE A 422 11.02 1.27 17.55
N LEU A 423 10.72 2.41 18.18
CA LEU A 423 10.83 3.74 17.57
C LEU A 423 12.11 4.46 18.01
N GLN A 424 12.69 5.23 17.10
CA GLN A 424 13.77 6.15 17.42
C GLN A 424 13.24 7.28 18.31
N GLN A 425 13.96 7.60 19.39
CA GLN A 425 13.58 8.70 20.26
C GLN A 425 13.77 10.04 19.53
N THR A 426 12.67 10.71 19.22
CA THR A 426 12.62 12.09 18.73
C THR A 426 11.39 12.79 19.30
N GLU A 427 11.47 14.12 19.41
CA GLU A 427 10.43 14.97 19.99
C GLU A 427 9.07 14.76 19.32
N ILE A 428 8.06 14.49 20.14
CA ILE A 428 6.65 14.49 19.74
C ILE A 428 6.32 15.94 19.39
N THR A 429 6.03 16.21 18.11
CA THR A 429 5.57 17.55 17.69
C THR A 429 4.05 17.52 17.58
N ASP A 430 3.39 18.33 18.40
CA ASP A 430 1.95 18.59 18.30
C ASP A 430 1.66 19.25 16.94
N LYS A 431 0.59 18.84 16.29
CA LYS A 431 0.09 19.50 15.08
C LYS A 431 -1.10 20.36 15.46
N GLU A 432 -1.11 21.62 15.03
CA GLU A 432 -2.35 22.39 14.94
C GLU A 432 -3.25 21.73 13.88
N CYS A 433 -4.51 21.50 14.25
CA CYS A 433 -5.52 20.90 13.38
C CYS A 433 -5.70 21.80 12.14
N THR A 434 -5.45 21.25 10.95
CA THR A 434 -5.79 21.92 9.69
C THR A 434 -7.12 21.35 9.20
N ASP A 435 -8.13 22.20 9.11
CA ASP A 435 -9.47 21.87 8.61
C ASP A 435 -9.38 21.03 7.32
N VAL A 436 -10.04 19.86 7.32
CA VAL A 436 -10.21 19.05 6.11
C VAL A 436 -11.28 19.74 5.25
N PRO A 437 -11.02 20.07 3.98
CA PRO A 437 -12.00 20.77 3.14
C PRO A 437 -13.25 19.92 2.94
N SER A 438 -14.41 20.46 3.31
CA SER A 438 -15.72 19.88 3.04
C SER A 438 -16.08 20.08 1.56
N PHE A 439 -15.56 19.25 0.65
CA PHE A 439 -16.00 19.25 -0.74
C PHE A 439 -16.43 17.86 -1.18
N GLY A 440 -17.71 17.73 -1.52
CA GLY A 440 -18.17 16.83 -2.58
C GLY A 440 -18.41 15.37 -2.24
N LEU A 441 -18.79 15.02 -1.01
CA LEU A 441 -19.27 13.68 -0.72
C LEU A 441 -20.82 13.61 -0.87
N ILE A 442 -21.32 12.45 -1.30
CA ILE A 442 -22.75 12.05 -1.30
C ILE A 442 -23.37 12.29 0.12
N PRO A 443 -24.68 12.24 0.38
CA PRO A 443 -25.14 12.30 1.79
C PRO A 443 -26.12 11.18 2.18
N ILE A 444 -26.03 10.69 3.42
CA ILE A 444 -27.04 9.83 4.07
C ILE A 444 -27.43 10.46 5.42
N LYS A 445 -28.74 10.53 5.74
CA LYS A 445 -29.31 11.23 6.91
C LYS A 445 -29.74 10.25 8.03
N SER A 446 -29.36 10.51 9.30
CA SER A 446 -30.01 9.92 10.49
C SER A 446 -29.63 10.66 11.78
N ASP A 447 -30.63 11.07 12.57
CA ASP A 447 -30.53 12.00 13.72
C ASP A 447 -30.24 11.31 15.08
N ILE A 448 -29.89 10.02 15.11
CA ILE A 448 -29.80 9.22 16.37
C ILE A 448 -28.34 9.06 16.87
N VAL A 449 -27.34 9.43 16.06
CA VAL A 449 -25.92 9.12 16.29
C VAL A 449 -25.18 10.18 17.12
N GLU A 450 -25.73 11.39 17.24
CA GLU A 450 -25.05 12.54 17.87
C GLU A 450 -24.72 12.33 19.35
N ASP A 451 -25.56 11.62 20.11
CA ASP A 451 -25.40 11.50 21.57
C ASP A 451 -24.39 10.43 22.03
N TYR A 452 -23.92 9.53 21.14
CA TYR A 452 -23.07 8.38 21.55
C TYR A 452 -21.58 8.55 21.21
N ALA A 453 -21.24 9.42 20.24
CA ALA A 453 -19.87 9.56 19.73
C ALA A 453 -18.97 10.48 20.58
N GLY A 454 -19.55 11.44 21.31
CA GLY A 454 -18.80 12.37 22.16
C GLY A 454 -18.15 11.71 23.37
N THR A 455 -18.72 10.61 23.85
CA THR A 455 -18.31 9.97 25.12
C THR A 455 -17.06 9.09 24.99
N ILE A 456 -16.80 8.49 23.82
CA ILE A 456 -15.68 7.54 23.63
C ILE A 456 -14.32 8.25 23.48
N LEU A 457 -14.30 9.47 22.94
CA LEU A 457 -13.06 10.24 22.71
C LEU A 457 -12.57 10.98 23.97
N GLU A 458 -13.46 11.28 24.92
CA GLU A 458 -13.06 11.78 26.25
C GLU A 458 -12.21 10.73 26.99
N ASP A 459 -12.49 9.44 26.77
CA ASP A 459 -11.76 8.31 27.36
C ASP A 459 -10.45 7.94 26.62
N LEU A 460 -10.26 8.38 25.36
CA LEU A 460 -9.11 8.07 24.51
C LEU A 460 -8.20 9.28 24.22
N SER A 461 -8.09 10.22 25.16
CA SER A 461 -7.36 11.50 24.98
C SER A 461 -5.91 11.40 24.50
N PHE A 462 -5.23 10.27 24.65
CA PHE A 462 -3.87 10.05 24.12
C PHE A 462 -3.81 9.93 22.59
N LEU A 463 -4.92 9.55 21.94
CA LEU A 463 -5.05 9.58 20.48
C LEU A 463 -5.32 11.00 19.98
N SER A 464 -5.98 11.87 20.76
CA SER A 464 -6.61 13.09 20.25
C SER A 464 -6.12 14.41 20.86
N ARG A 465 -4.97 14.45 21.55
CA ARG A 465 -4.58 15.68 22.28
C ARG A 465 -4.58 16.92 21.36
N TYR A 466 -5.61 17.75 21.61
CA TYR A 466 -6.12 18.96 20.91
C TYR A 466 -7.29 18.73 19.92
N ILE A 467 -8.52 18.82 20.44
CA ILE A 467 -9.78 18.90 19.68
C ILE A 467 -10.35 20.32 19.78
N TYR A 468 -10.69 20.92 18.62
CA TYR A 468 -11.87 21.78 18.47
C TYR A 468 -12.67 21.28 17.25
N PHE A 469 -13.99 21.31 17.39
CA PHE A 469 -15.02 20.69 16.54
C PHE A 469 -14.97 21.07 15.04
N HIS A 470 -15.12 20.06 14.17
CA HIS A 470 -16.35 19.78 13.39
C HIS A 470 -16.08 18.65 12.38
N PHE A 471 -16.74 17.49 12.56
CA PHE A 471 -16.86 16.46 11.52
C PHE A 471 -18.31 15.98 11.49
N GLU A 472 -19.04 16.47 10.50
CA GLU A 472 -20.29 15.89 10.03
C GLU A 472 -20.00 14.93 8.87
N TYR A 473 -20.69 13.79 8.90
CA TYR A 473 -20.87 12.74 7.89
C TYR A 473 -19.75 11.71 7.63
N TRP A 474 -20.22 10.45 7.60
CA TRP A 474 -19.74 9.23 6.91
C TRP A 474 -19.09 8.11 7.73
N TYR A 475 -19.33 6.81 7.48
CA TYR A 475 -20.12 6.04 6.50
C TYR A 475 -20.57 4.72 7.19
N LEU A 476 -21.60 4.06 6.65
CA LEU A 476 -22.16 2.75 7.06
C LEU A 476 -21.13 1.62 7.15
#